data_AF-A0A3D3ACN0-F1
#
_entry.id   AF-A0A3D3ACN0-F1
#
_cell.length_a   1.000
_cell.length_b   1.000
_cell.length_c   1.000
_cell.angle_alpha   90.00
_cell.angle_beta   90.00
_cell.angle_gamma   90.00
#
_symmetry.space_group_name_H-M   'P 1'
#
loop_
_entity.id
_entity.type
_entity.pdbx_description
1 polymer ?
#
loop_
_entity_poly.entity_id
_entity_poly.type
_entity_poly.pdbx_seq_one_letter_code
_entity_poly.pdbx_strand_id
1 'polypeptide(L)'
;NMHYTKCILKDCESDMNLFNQYKEIFYSYASEIIYNFISLEYEPEILSKLIESNYDYMDKTDIDEIKERCISIVSGNGLFSSEDLVYSMSYRNNVLKKIEEYLQDSSEIIIEGFITFRLKEFSSS
;
A
#
# COMPACT_ATOMS: atom_id res chain seq x y z
N ASN A 1 15.92 3.32 7.55
CA ASN A 1 16.67 2.97 6.33
C ASN A 1 15.84 3.48 5.16
N MET A 2 16.40 4.33 4.30
CA MET A 2 15.65 4.90 3.17
C MET A 2 15.51 3.84 2.06
N HIS A 3 14.29 3.44 1.73
CA HIS A 3 14.01 2.47 0.66
C HIS A 3 13.67 3.19 -0.66
N TYR A 4 14.47 2.92 -1.70
CA TYR A 4 14.35 3.52 -3.04
C TYR A 4 14.25 2.44 -4.11
N THR A 5 13.27 2.58 -5.01
CA THR A 5 13.08 1.67 -6.15
C THR A 5 12.92 2.45 -7.44
N LYS A 6 13.62 2.02 -8.49
CA LYS A 6 13.56 2.61 -9.83
C LYS A 6 12.98 1.62 -10.83
N CYS A 7 11.89 2.00 -11.51
CA CYS A 7 11.13 1.15 -12.42
C CYS A 7 11.24 1.71 -13.85
N ILE A 8 12.14 1.16 -14.68
CA ILE A 8 12.39 1.68 -16.03
C ILE A 8 11.87 0.69 -17.07
N LEU A 9 10.95 1.14 -17.91
CA LEU A 9 10.62 0.49 -19.18
C LEU A 9 11.23 1.32 -20.31
N LYS A 10 11.99 0.69 -21.22
CA LYS A 10 12.60 1.35 -22.37
C LYS A 10 11.73 1.15 -23.61
N ASP A 11 11.39 2.25 -24.27
CA ASP A 11 10.73 2.25 -25.58
C ASP A 11 11.55 1.50 -26.63
N CYS A 12 10.85 0.80 -27.53
CA CYS A 12 11.39 0.28 -28.77
C CYS A 12 10.50 0.84 -29.91
N GLU A 13 11.10 1.58 -30.85
CA GLU A 13 10.39 2.41 -31.85
C GLU A 13 9.45 1.64 -32.80
N SER A 14 9.41 0.30 -32.73
CA SER A 14 8.75 -0.55 -33.73
C SER A 14 7.23 -0.70 -33.57
N ASP A 15 6.64 -0.51 -32.39
CA ASP A 15 5.18 -0.60 -32.18
C ASP A 15 4.70 0.08 -30.88
N MET A 16 4.08 1.26 -31.02
CA MET A 16 3.57 2.05 -29.89
C MET A 16 2.39 1.40 -29.14
N ASN A 17 1.55 0.62 -29.81
CA ASN A 17 0.42 -0.04 -29.16
C ASN A 17 0.89 -1.20 -28.30
N LEU A 18 1.81 -2.00 -28.84
CA LEU A 18 2.45 -3.09 -28.11
C LEU A 18 3.25 -2.56 -26.92
N PHE A 19 3.97 -1.45 -27.09
CA PHE A 19 4.67 -0.79 -25.99
C PHE A 19 3.71 -0.35 -24.87
N ASN A 20 2.59 0.31 -25.21
CA ASN A 20 1.60 0.73 -24.21
C ASN A 20 1.01 -0.46 -23.44
N GLN A 21 0.72 -1.59 -24.11
CA GLN A 21 0.25 -2.80 -23.42
C GLN A 21 1.31 -3.35 -22.45
N TYR A 22 2.58 -3.44 -22.88
CA TYR A 22 3.66 -3.88 -21.98
C TYR A 22 3.90 -2.91 -20.83
N LYS A 23 3.67 -1.61 -21.05
CA LYS A 23 3.76 -0.57 -20.03
C LYS A 23 2.71 -0.73 -18.95
N GLU A 24 1.44 -0.94 -19.32
CA GLU A 24 0.37 -1.20 -18.36
C GLU A 24 0.64 -2.47 -17.54
N ILE A 25 1.03 -3.56 -18.20
CA ILE A 25 1.37 -4.83 -17.53
C ILE A 25 2.54 -4.64 -16.58
N PHE A 26 3.60 -3.94 -17.02
CA PHE A 26 4.77 -3.66 -16.19
C PHE A 26 4.40 -2.87 -14.93
N TYR A 27 3.59 -1.81 -15.06
CA TYR A 27 3.17 -1.03 -13.91
C TYR A 27 2.25 -1.78 -12.97
N SER A 28 1.39 -2.67 -13.47
CA SER A 28 0.57 -3.52 -12.61
C SER A 28 1.46 -4.45 -11.77
N TYR A 29 2.46 -5.12 -12.37
CA TYR A 29 3.40 -5.95 -11.63
C TYR A 29 4.28 -5.15 -10.66
N ALA A 30 4.77 -3.98 -11.07
CA ALA A 30 5.54 -3.11 -10.20
C ALA A 30 4.72 -2.66 -8.99
N SER A 31 3.45 -2.31 -9.22
CA SER A 31 2.52 -1.90 -8.16
C SER A 31 2.25 -3.02 -7.18
N GLU A 32 2.10 -4.27 -7.66
CA GLU A 32 1.96 -5.44 -6.80
C GLU A 32 3.18 -5.64 -5.89
N ILE A 33 4.40 -5.54 -6.45
CA ILE A 33 5.65 -5.67 -5.69
C ILE A 33 5.76 -4.56 -4.64
N ILE A 34 5.46 -3.32 -5.02
CA ILE A 34 5.51 -2.16 -4.12
C ILE A 34 4.46 -2.29 -3.01
N TYR A 35 3.23 -2.68 -3.34
CA TYR A 35 2.17 -2.90 -2.36
C TYR A 35 2.58 -3.94 -1.32
N ASN A 36 3.07 -5.10 -1.77
CA ASN A 36 3.49 -6.17 -0.86
C ASN A 36 4.63 -5.71 0.05
N PHE A 37 5.56 -4.90 -0.47
CA PHE A 37 6.64 -4.31 0.33
C PHE A 37 6.11 -3.31 1.37
N ILE A 38 5.21 -2.41 0.99
CA ILE A 38 4.58 -1.45 1.91
C ILE A 38 3.80 -2.20 3.01
N SER A 39 3.04 -3.21 2.61
CA SER A 39 2.20 -3.99 3.53
C SER A 39 3.01 -4.77 4.55
N LEU A 40 4.16 -5.31 4.14
CA LEU A 40 5.04 -6.05 5.03
C LEU A 40 5.85 -5.12 5.95
N GLU A 41 6.44 -4.06 5.41
CA GLU A 41 7.48 -3.29 6.11
C GLU A 41 6.97 -2.03 6.80
N TYR A 42 5.83 -1.47 6.38
CA TYR A 42 5.37 -0.16 6.87
C TYR A 42 4.02 -0.22 7.57
N GLU A 43 3.05 -0.97 7.05
CA GLU A 43 1.69 -0.99 7.61
C GLU A 43 1.62 -1.41 9.09
N PRO A 44 2.36 -2.43 9.58
CA PRO A 44 2.33 -2.81 10.99
C PRO A 44 2.78 -1.68 11.93
N GLU A 45 3.85 -0.96 11.56
CA GLU A 45 4.38 0.16 12.35
C GLU A 45 3.43 1.37 12.30
N ILE A 46 2.89 1.69 11.13
CA ILE A 46 1.94 2.80 10.94
C ILE A 46 0.67 2.56 11.75
N LEU A 47 0.08 1.37 11.66
CA LEU A 47 -1.12 1.00 12.42
C LEU A 47 -0.87 1.04 13.91
N SER A 48 0.27 0.49 14.37
CA SER A 48 0.63 0.51 15.79
C SER A 48 0.70 1.93 16.34
N LYS A 49 1.39 2.84 15.63
CA LYS A 49 1.48 4.25 15.99
C LYS A 49 0.13 4.96 15.95
N LEU A 50 -0.70 4.68 14.96
CA LEU A 50 -2.02 5.28 14.82
C LEU A 50 -2.93 4.87 15.98
N ILE A 51 -2.98 3.57 16.31
CA ILE A 51 -3.79 3.05 17.41
C ILE A 51 -3.31 3.62 18.75
N GLU A 52 -2.00 3.58 19.01
CA GLU A 52 -1.43 4.17 20.23
C GLU A 52 -1.76 5.66 20.34
N SER A 53 -1.68 6.43 19.25
CA SER A 53 -1.96 7.86 19.30
C SER A 53 -3.44 8.23 19.50
N ASN A 54 -4.37 7.35 19.14
CA ASN A 54 -5.82 7.62 19.21
C ASN A 54 -6.50 6.95 20.40
N TYR A 55 -5.89 5.89 20.96
CA TYR A 55 -6.50 5.02 21.97
C TYR A 55 -5.57 4.77 23.17
N ASP A 56 -4.60 5.67 23.44
CA ASP A 56 -3.68 5.56 24.59
C ASP A 56 -4.37 5.52 25.96
N TYR A 57 -5.64 5.95 26.02
CA TYR A 57 -6.49 5.90 27.21
C TYR A 57 -7.03 4.49 27.52
N MET A 58 -6.94 3.54 26.58
CA MET A 58 -7.42 2.16 26.76
C MET A 58 -6.37 1.31 27.49
N ASP A 59 -6.84 0.21 28.10
CA ASP A 59 -5.95 -0.75 28.72
C ASP A 59 -5.06 -1.41 27.67
N LYS A 60 -3.82 -1.73 28.04
CA LYS A 60 -2.83 -2.30 27.12
C LYS A 60 -3.31 -3.57 26.42
N THR A 61 -4.04 -4.42 27.14
CA THR A 61 -4.62 -5.66 26.59
C THR A 61 -5.58 -5.36 25.44
N ASP A 62 -6.46 -4.36 25.61
CA ASP A 62 -7.43 -3.97 24.58
C ASP A 62 -6.72 -3.34 23.37
N ILE A 63 -5.69 -2.52 23.61
CA ILE A 63 -4.86 -1.94 22.55
C ILE A 63 -4.19 -3.05 21.72
N ASP A 64 -3.63 -4.06 22.38
CA ASP A 64 -2.94 -5.16 21.71
C ASP A 64 -3.94 -6.00 20.87
N GLU A 65 -5.15 -6.25 21.38
CA GLU A 65 -6.20 -6.97 20.64
C GLU A 65 -6.69 -6.18 19.40
N ILE A 66 -6.86 -4.86 19.53
CA ILE A 66 -7.20 -3.98 18.41
C ILE A 66 -6.09 -3.99 17.35
N LYS A 67 -4.82 -3.92 17.76
CA LYS A 67 -3.66 -3.97 16.85
C LYS A 67 -3.63 -5.28 16.07
N GLU A 68 -3.76 -6.41 16.73
CA GLU A 68 -3.79 -7.73 16.08
C GLU A 68 -4.93 -7.82 15.06
N ARG A 69 -6.13 -7.33 15.42
CA ARG A 69 -7.26 -7.32 14.51
C ARG A 69 -7.04 -6.40 13.30
N CYS A 70 -6.52 -5.18 13.50
CA CYS A 70 -6.24 -4.27 12.40
C CYS A 70 -5.17 -4.82 11.45
N ILE A 71 -4.08 -5.39 11.99
CA ILE A 71 -3.00 -5.99 11.20
C ILE A 71 -3.50 -7.20 10.41
N SER A 72 -4.34 -8.06 11.01
CA SER A 72 -4.90 -9.21 10.29
C SER A 72 -5.77 -8.78 9.10
N ILE A 73 -6.65 -7.78 9.27
CA ILE A 73 -7.50 -7.23 8.20
C ILE A 73 -6.65 -6.63 7.07
N VAL A 74 -5.66 -5.81 7.41
CA VAL A 74 -4.83 -5.11 6.42
C VAL A 74 -3.90 -6.08 5.68
N SER A 75 -3.33 -7.05 6.38
CA SER A 75 -2.47 -8.08 5.75
C SER A 75 -3.26 -9.17 5.00
N GLY A 76 -4.58 -9.21 5.14
CA GLY A 76 -5.43 -10.25 4.53
C GLY A 76 -5.16 -11.66 5.09
N ASN A 77 -4.48 -11.77 6.24
CA ASN A 77 -4.17 -13.02 6.92
C ASN A 77 -5.04 -13.16 8.19
N GLY A 78 -6.01 -14.07 8.20
CA GLY A 78 -6.83 -14.29 9.41
C GLY A 78 -8.22 -14.89 9.15
N LEU A 79 -8.98 -15.02 10.24
CA LEU A 79 -10.41 -15.33 10.18
C LEU A 79 -11.18 -14.03 9.99
N PHE A 80 -11.77 -13.86 8.81
CA PHE A 80 -12.51 -12.65 8.46
C PHE A 80 -14.01 -12.88 8.51
N SER A 81 -14.74 -11.89 9.01
CA SER A 81 -16.14 -11.74 8.60
C SER A 81 -16.19 -11.37 7.11
N SER A 82 -17.37 -11.51 6.50
CA SER A 82 -17.59 -11.04 5.12
C SER A 82 -17.30 -9.54 4.97
N GLU A 83 -17.57 -8.75 6.00
CA GLU A 83 -17.33 -7.30 6.02
C GLU A 83 -15.83 -6.98 6.08
N ASP A 84 -15.09 -7.68 6.94
CA ASP A 84 -13.63 -7.52 7.06
C ASP A 84 -12.92 -7.86 5.75
N LEU A 85 -13.38 -8.91 5.05
CA LEU A 85 -12.85 -9.29 3.73
C LEU A 85 -13.08 -8.19 2.68
N VAL A 86 -14.30 -7.65 2.62
CA VAL A 86 -14.62 -6.55 1.69
C VAL A 86 -13.78 -5.32 1.97
N TYR A 87 -13.59 -4.98 3.25
CA TYR A 87 -12.73 -3.87 3.65
C TYR A 87 -11.27 -4.11 3.25
N SER A 88 -10.72 -5.28 3.52
CA SER A 88 -9.35 -5.68 3.15
C SER A 88 -9.12 -5.56 1.64
N MET A 89 -10.04 -6.11 0.83
CA MET A 89 -9.97 -6.03 -0.64
C MET A 89 -10.06 -4.58 -1.14
N SER A 90 -10.97 -3.79 -0.57
CA SER A 90 -11.15 -2.38 -0.94
C SER A 90 -9.90 -1.56 -0.63
N TYR A 91 -9.32 -1.75 0.57
CA TYR A 91 -8.09 -1.11 0.99
C TYR A 91 -6.93 -1.45 0.06
N ARG A 92 -6.68 -2.74 -0.17
CA ARG A 92 -5.65 -3.23 -1.10
C ARG A 92 -5.80 -2.60 -2.49
N ASN A 93 -7.00 -2.65 -3.06
CA ASN A 93 -7.26 -2.10 -4.39
C ASN A 93 -7.04 -0.58 -4.46
N ASN A 94 -7.36 0.14 -3.38
CA ASN A 94 -7.11 1.59 -3.31
C ASN A 94 -5.61 1.90 -3.32
N VAL A 95 -4.82 1.20 -2.50
CA VAL A 95 -3.37 1.40 -2.43
C VAL A 95 -2.71 1.05 -3.77
N LEU A 96 -3.07 -0.09 -4.37
CA LEU A 96 -2.57 -0.51 -5.70
C LEU A 96 -2.85 0.55 -6.76
N LYS A 97 -4.10 1.02 -6.84
CA LYS A 97 -4.50 2.06 -7.80
C LYS A 97 -3.64 3.32 -7.65
N LYS A 98 -3.38 3.77 -6.42
CA LYS A 98 -2.52 4.94 -6.17
C LYS A 98 -1.08 4.71 -6.60
N ILE A 99 -0.55 3.49 -6.42
CA ILE A 99 0.80 3.15 -6.88
C ILE A 99 0.83 3.15 -8.42
N GLU A 100 -0.15 2.53 -9.08
CA GLU A 100 -0.27 2.48 -10.53
C GLU A 100 -0.35 3.89 -11.13
N GLU A 101 -1.25 4.74 -10.61
CA GLU A 101 -1.38 6.15 -11.00
C GLU A 101 -0.07 6.91 -10.84
N TYR A 102 0.64 6.68 -9.72
CA TYR A 102 1.93 7.33 -9.48
C TYR A 102 3.01 6.87 -10.48
N LEU A 103 3.04 5.57 -10.81
CA LEU A 103 4.01 5.00 -11.76
C LEU A 103 3.74 5.42 -13.21
N GLN A 104 2.49 5.72 -13.55
CA GLN A 104 2.12 6.28 -14.86
C GLN A 104 2.69 7.70 -15.05
N ASP A 105 2.73 8.50 -13.99
CA ASP A 105 3.27 9.87 -14.00
C ASP A 105 4.79 9.94 -13.73
N SER A 106 5.34 8.96 -13.01
CA SER A 106 6.75 8.92 -12.60
C SER A 106 7.35 7.51 -12.70
N SER A 107 8.49 7.37 -13.37
CA SER A 107 9.24 6.10 -13.42
C SER A 107 10.03 5.78 -12.13
N GLU A 108 10.02 6.68 -11.16
CA GLU A 108 10.76 6.55 -9.90
C GLU A 108 9.84 6.76 -8.70
N ILE A 109 9.96 5.90 -7.68
CA ILE A 109 9.16 5.99 -6.46
C ILE A 109 10.07 5.98 -5.22
N ILE A 110 9.93 7.02 -4.41
CA ILE A 110 10.51 7.09 -3.06
C ILE A 110 9.42 6.62 -2.09
N ILE A 111 9.56 5.39 -1.57
CA ILE A 111 8.48 4.71 -0.83
C ILE A 111 8.02 5.52 0.40
N GLU A 112 8.96 6.02 1.20
CA GLU A 112 8.65 6.82 2.40
C GLU A 112 7.89 8.10 2.04
N GLY A 113 8.26 8.76 0.95
CA GLY A 113 7.56 9.93 0.42
C GLY A 113 6.16 9.58 -0.07
N PHE A 114 6.02 8.49 -0.81
CA PHE A 114 4.72 8.01 -1.29
C PHE A 114 3.77 7.72 -0.12
N ILE A 115 4.22 7.00 0.90
CA ILE A 115 3.42 6.71 2.10
C ILE A 115 3.02 8.02 2.79
N THR A 116 3.98 8.92 3.01
CA THR A 116 3.76 10.17 3.76
C THR A 116 2.80 11.13 3.07
N PHE A 117 2.83 11.22 1.74
CA PHE A 117 2.07 12.23 1.00
C PHE A 117 0.85 11.69 0.28
N ARG A 118 0.84 10.41 -0.12
CA ARG A 118 -0.23 9.83 -0.97
C ARG A 118 -1.10 8.82 -0.24
N LEU A 119 -0.57 8.13 0.78
CA LEU A 119 -1.38 7.25 1.63
C LEU A 119 -1.95 7.98 2.86
N LYS A 120 -1.27 9.03 3.34
CA LYS A 120 -1.65 9.76 4.56
C LYS A 120 -2.84 10.73 4.43
N GLU A 121 -3.38 10.94 3.22
CA GLU A 121 -4.58 11.77 2.99
C GLU A 121 -5.83 11.30 3.75
N PHE A 122 -5.81 10.11 4.36
CA PHE A 122 -6.91 9.60 5.20
C PHE A 122 -6.76 9.88 6.70
N SER A 123 -5.71 10.57 7.15
CA SER A 123 -5.54 10.98 8.56
C SER A 123 -6.13 12.36 8.87
N SER A 124 -6.85 12.95 7.92
CA SER A 124 -7.48 14.27 8.03
C SER A 124 -8.92 14.19 7.54
N SER A 125 -9.77 13.50 8.29
CA SER A 125 -11.23 13.57 8.15
C SER A 125 -11.88 13.46 9.52
#